data_AF-U5Q4E7-F1
#
_entry.id   AF-U5Q4E7-F1
#
_cell.length_a   1.000
_cell.length_b   1.000
_cell.length_c   1.000
_cell.angle_alpha   90.00
_cell.angle_beta   90.00
_cell.angle_gamma   90.00
#
_symmetry.space_group_name_H-M   'P 1'
#
loop_
_entity.id
_entity.type
_entity.pdbx_description
1 polymer ?
#
loop_
_entity_poly.entity_id
_entity_poly.type
_entity_poly.pdbx_seq_one_letter_code
_entity_poly.pdbx_strand_id
1 'polypeptide(L)'
;MKGLTSLIFLMIITFNSLCSQVNKGDSPFYEQMRILPFQQREELIVREVLSGDIPEYMRGFVEIRFKSTDAFGEGHKVTIFVKPDYITIGQDKSSFIIPMSPAAAQKIADSLNCSLPTPKLVDIIYSHSKLKVEPFNFIPRGDRNETPDILYDHSRVIFAQIKASGCNPGVFIAGSKKDIVITTALEDSLRRRHNVTIYGWHRLDGTPIQPVHNKHLVTYVDYSHGVRLVSNKILIDGKEYDYRDILKDNVYHVLLSNEEKPFKITSYSY
;
A
#
# COMPACT_ATOMS: atom_id res chain seq x y z
N MET A 1 -65.98 -33.61 3.95
CA MET A 1 -65.58 -32.20 4.21
C MET A 1 -64.29 -32.25 5.03
N LYS A 2 -63.13 -32.23 4.37
CA LYS A 2 -62.23 -31.06 4.17
C LYS A 2 -61.83 -30.39 5.49
N GLY A 3 -60.57 -30.58 5.88
CA GLY A 3 -59.89 -29.87 6.96
C GLY A 3 -58.39 -30.10 6.85
N LEU A 4 -57.78 -29.47 5.84
CA LEU A 4 -56.34 -29.42 5.61
C LEU A 4 -55.73 -28.42 6.60
N THR A 5 -55.12 -28.89 7.69
CA THR A 5 -54.33 -28.01 8.58
C THR A 5 -52.87 -28.03 8.15
N SER A 6 -52.50 -26.93 7.49
CA SER A 6 -51.17 -26.62 6.99
C SER A 6 -50.12 -26.60 8.09
N LEU A 7 -49.00 -27.24 7.80
CA LEU A 7 -47.72 -27.10 8.49
C LEU A 7 -47.26 -25.64 8.36
N ILE A 8 -46.99 -24.96 9.47
CA ILE A 8 -46.29 -23.67 9.48
C ILE A 8 -44.89 -23.93 10.05
N PHE A 9 -43.91 -24.04 9.15
CA PHE A 9 -42.50 -24.04 9.51
C PHE A 9 -42.10 -22.59 9.78
N LEU A 10 -41.99 -22.21 11.05
CA LEU A 10 -41.56 -20.88 11.46
C LEU A 10 -40.05 -20.78 11.19
N MET A 11 -39.67 -20.31 10.00
CA MET A 11 -38.30 -19.98 9.71
C MET A 11 -37.94 -18.71 10.49
N ILE A 12 -37.26 -18.88 11.62
CA ILE A 12 -36.67 -17.77 12.37
C ILE A 12 -35.54 -17.22 11.50
N ILE A 13 -35.86 -16.22 10.69
CA ILE A 13 -34.86 -15.35 10.07
C ILE A 13 -34.32 -14.51 11.23
N THR A 14 -33.23 -14.96 11.84
CA THR A 14 -32.41 -14.07 12.65
C THR A 14 -31.87 -13.00 11.71
N PHE A 15 -32.53 -11.85 11.67
CA PHE A 15 -31.91 -10.60 11.24
C PHE A 15 -30.80 -10.32 12.25
N ASN A 16 -29.66 -10.99 12.09
CA ASN A 16 -28.40 -10.46 12.58
C ASN A 16 -28.26 -9.12 11.87
N SER A 17 -28.50 -8.05 12.62
CA SER A 17 -28.30 -6.69 12.16
C SER A 17 -26.98 -6.65 11.38
N LEU A 18 -27.06 -6.23 10.12
CA LEU A 18 -25.93 -5.89 9.25
C LEU A 18 -25.22 -4.62 9.79
N CYS A 19 -25.06 -4.50 11.10
CA CYS A 19 -24.33 -3.46 11.79
C CYS A 19 -22.82 -3.73 11.67
N SER A 20 -22.30 -3.44 10.48
CA SER A 20 -20.88 -3.19 10.30
C SER A 20 -20.65 -2.18 9.18
N GLN A 21 -21.55 -1.20 9.02
CA GLN A 21 -21.20 0.03 8.32
C GLN A 21 -20.50 0.91 9.36
N VAL A 22 -19.19 1.04 9.22
CA VAL A 22 -18.43 2.05 9.97
C VAL A 22 -18.86 3.39 9.42
N ASN A 23 -19.45 4.25 10.25
CA ASN A 23 -19.79 5.58 9.81
C ASN A 23 -18.50 6.39 9.66
N LYS A 24 -18.49 7.34 8.72
CA LYS A 24 -17.36 8.27 8.52
C LYS A 24 -16.95 8.96 9.84
N GLY A 25 -17.95 9.38 10.63
CA GLY A 25 -17.76 10.00 11.96
C GLY A 25 -17.16 9.11 13.04
N ASP A 26 -17.05 7.80 12.82
CA ASP A 26 -16.47 6.88 13.80
C ASP A 26 -14.93 6.88 13.77
N SER A 27 -14.31 7.57 12.80
CA SER A 27 -12.86 7.72 12.69
C SER A 27 -12.44 9.16 13.03
N PRO A 28 -11.90 9.39 14.26
CA PRO A 28 -11.45 10.72 14.67
C PRO A 28 -10.39 11.31 13.74
N PHE A 29 -9.46 10.45 13.27
CA PHE A 29 -8.44 10.84 12.30
C PHE A 29 -9.05 11.33 10.99
N TYR A 30 -10.03 10.61 10.44
CA TYR A 30 -10.73 11.03 9.22
C TYR A 30 -11.47 12.36 9.41
N GLU A 31 -12.22 12.52 10.52
CA GLU A 31 -12.96 13.75 10.80
C GLU A 31 -12.07 14.98 10.94
N GLN A 32 -10.88 14.80 11.52
CA GLN A 32 -9.87 15.86 11.55
C GLN A 32 -9.28 16.10 10.15
N MET A 33 -8.87 15.05 9.45
CA MET A 33 -8.23 15.16 8.14
C MET A 33 -9.13 15.83 7.09
N ARG A 34 -10.45 15.53 7.09
CA ARG A 34 -11.36 15.93 6.01
C ARG A 34 -11.54 17.45 5.86
N ILE A 35 -11.27 18.22 6.91
CA ILE A 35 -11.41 19.69 6.91
C ILE A 35 -10.08 20.43 6.75
N LEU A 36 -8.95 19.71 6.75
CA LEU A 36 -7.63 20.33 6.68
C LEU A 36 -7.21 20.59 5.22
N PRO A 37 -6.45 21.68 4.97
CA PRO A 37 -5.79 21.89 3.69
C PRO A 37 -4.71 20.83 3.45
N PHE A 38 -4.34 20.61 2.19
CA PHE A 38 -3.41 19.56 1.75
C PHE A 38 -2.17 19.43 2.66
N GLN A 39 -1.43 20.52 2.85
CA GLN A 39 -0.18 20.49 3.63
C GLN A 39 -0.41 20.05 5.09
N GLN A 40 -1.46 20.55 5.75
CA GLN A 40 -1.77 20.17 7.13
C GLN A 40 -2.26 18.72 7.23
N ARG A 41 -2.92 18.19 6.18
CA ARG A 41 -3.25 16.76 6.10
C ARG A 41 -2.00 15.90 6.06
N GLU A 42 -1.03 16.26 5.21
CA GLU A 42 0.24 15.54 5.09
C GLU A 42 1.02 15.55 6.42
N GLU A 43 1.06 16.70 7.10
CA GLU A 43 1.67 16.83 8.43
C GLU A 43 0.95 15.99 9.50
N LEU A 44 -0.38 15.96 9.46
CA LEU A 44 -1.19 15.12 10.34
C LEU A 44 -0.89 13.63 10.09
N ILE A 45 -0.87 13.18 8.84
CA ILE A 45 -0.56 11.79 8.46
C ILE A 45 0.81 11.37 9.01
N VAL A 46 1.85 12.17 8.79
CA VAL A 46 3.19 11.86 9.30
C VAL A 46 3.19 11.80 10.82
N ARG A 47 2.53 12.74 11.49
CA ARG A 47 2.48 12.78 12.95
C ARG A 47 1.83 11.54 13.54
N GLU A 48 0.66 11.14 13.04
CA GLU A 48 -0.08 9.98 13.56
C GLU A 48 0.67 8.67 13.32
N VAL A 49 1.29 8.50 12.14
CA VAL A 49 2.09 7.29 11.88
C VAL A 49 3.30 7.23 12.81
N LEU A 50 4.01 8.34 13.02
CA LEU A 50 5.22 8.38 13.84
C LEU A 50 4.94 8.40 15.35
N SER A 51 3.75 8.81 15.78
CA SER A 51 3.29 8.64 17.17
C SER A 51 2.90 7.19 17.48
N GLY A 52 2.78 6.35 16.45
CA GLY A 52 2.43 4.94 16.56
C GLY A 52 0.92 4.68 16.55
N ASP A 53 0.11 5.62 16.06
CA ASP A 53 -1.31 5.41 15.76
C ASP A 53 -1.48 4.59 14.48
N ILE A 54 -0.99 3.36 14.52
CA ILE A 54 -1.09 2.36 13.46
C ILE A 54 -1.65 1.07 14.04
N PRO A 55 -2.38 0.26 13.26
CA PRO A 55 -2.85 -1.03 13.73
C PRO A 55 -1.72 -1.94 14.22
N GLU A 56 -1.99 -2.81 15.20
CA GLU A 56 -0.97 -3.70 15.76
C GLU A 56 -0.28 -4.56 14.69
N TYR A 57 -1.04 -5.05 13.69
CA TYR A 57 -0.48 -5.82 12.58
C TYR A 57 0.52 -5.04 11.72
N MET A 58 0.51 -3.70 11.76
CA MET A 58 1.45 -2.84 11.04
C MET A 58 2.75 -2.58 11.81
N ARG A 59 2.90 -3.03 13.07
CA ARG A 59 4.16 -2.85 13.83
C ARG A 59 5.27 -3.76 13.31
N GLY A 60 4.95 -5.00 12.96
CA GLY A 60 5.90 -6.00 12.45
C GLY A 60 6.21 -5.92 10.96
N PHE A 61 6.90 -6.95 10.44
CA PHE A 61 7.15 -7.16 9.02
C PHE A 61 6.81 -8.60 8.62
N VAL A 62 6.48 -8.78 7.35
CA VAL A 62 6.40 -10.09 6.68
C VAL A 62 7.72 -10.33 5.97
N GLU A 63 8.32 -11.49 6.22
CA GLU A 63 9.53 -11.94 5.53
C GLU A 63 9.18 -12.57 4.18
N ILE A 64 9.83 -12.12 3.11
CA ILE A 64 9.70 -12.69 1.76
C ILE A 64 11.05 -13.19 1.30
N ARG A 65 11.11 -14.44 0.85
CA ARG A 65 12.31 -15.06 0.28
C ARG A 65 12.09 -15.37 -1.19
N PHE A 66 13.00 -14.92 -2.05
CA PHE A 66 12.96 -15.20 -3.48
C PHE A 66 14.38 -15.42 -4.04
N LYS A 67 14.45 -15.94 -5.26
CA LYS A 67 15.71 -16.03 -6.00
C LYS A 67 15.75 -14.93 -7.05
N SER A 68 16.91 -14.32 -7.25
CA SER A 68 17.16 -13.38 -8.33
C SER A 68 18.59 -13.54 -8.84
N THR A 69 18.85 -13.03 -10.04
CA THR A 69 20.16 -13.04 -10.66
C THR A 69 20.77 -11.65 -10.62
N ASP A 70 22.07 -11.54 -10.36
CA ASP A 70 22.82 -10.28 -10.38
C ASP A 70 23.19 -9.84 -11.81
N ALA A 71 23.93 -8.74 -11.94
CA ALA A 71 24.33 -8.20 -13.24
C ALA A 71 25.29 -9.10 -14.03
N PHE A 72 25.95 -10.08 -13.39
CA PHE A 72 26.85 -11.04 -14.03
C PHE A 72 26.20 -12.38 -14.36
N GLY A 73 24.94 -12.59 -13.99
CA GLY A 73 24.26 -13.86 -14.21
C GLY A 73 24.33 -14.82 -13.01
N GLU A 74 24.87 -14.40 -11.87
CA GLU A 74 24.98 -15.22 -10.66
C GLU A 74 23.67 -15.23 -9.88
N GLY A 75 23.24 -16.41 -9.43
CA GLY A 75 21.98 -16.59 -8.72
C GLY A 75 22.11 -16.42 -7.21
N HIS A 76 21.28 -15.57 -6.63
CA HIS A 76 21.27 -15.24 -5.20
C HIS A 76 19.92 -15.57 -4.55
N LYS A 77 19.97 -15.93 -3.26
CA LYS A 77 18.79 -15.98 -2.37
C LYS A 77 18.63 -14.63 -1.69
N VAL A 78 17.54 -13.93 -2.00
CA VAL A 78 17.22 -12.62 -1.44
C VAL A 78 16.09 -12.75 -0.43
N THR A 79 16.25 -12.12 0.73
CA THR A 79 15.21 -11.98 1.75
C THR A 79 14.94 -10.51 2.02
N ILE A 80 13.69 -10.10 1.93
CA ILE A 80 13.23 -8.75 2.26
C ILE A 80 12.16 -8.81 3.34
N PHE A 81 11.99 -7.70 4.07
CA PHE A 81 10.99 -7.57 5.13
C PHE A 81 10.04 -6.43 4.78
N VAL A 82 8.76 -6.73 4.61
CA VAL A 82 7.77 -5.76 4.10
C VAL A 82 6.61 -5.59 5.05
N LYS A 83 5.96 -4.42 5.05
CA LYS A 83 4.70 -4.26 5.78
C LYS A 83 3.61 -5.15 5.16
N PRO A 84 2.76 -5.80 6.01
CA PRO A 84 1.75 -6.74 5.53
C PRO A 84 0.67 -6.06 4.67
N ASP A 85 0.45 -4.77 4.88
CA ASP A 85 -0.48 -3.94 4.11
C ASP A 85 0.14 -2.56 3.82
N TYR A 86 -0.62 -1.70 3.16
CA TYR A 86 -0.34 -0.28 2.99
C TYR A 86 -0.44 0.47 4.33
N ILE A 87 0.24 1.61 4.45
CA ILE A 87 0.17 2.46 5.65
C ILE A 87 -1.28 2.74 6.02
N THR A 88 -1.59 2.41 7.26
CA THR A 88 -2.93 2.45 7.85
C THR A 88 -2.82 3.17 9.19
N ILE A 89 -3.69 4.14 9.43
CA ILE A 89 -3.77 4.91 10.69
C ILE A 89 -4.99 4.45 11.50
N GLY A 90 -4.90 4.46 12.82
CA GLY A 90 -6.00 4.10 13.71
C GLY A 90 -6.06 2.62 14.05
N GLN A 91 -7.13 2.22 14.75
CA GLN A 91 -7.33 0.85 15.24
C GLN A 91 -8.68 0.28 14.80
N ASP A 92 -8.80 -1.05 14.83
CA ASP A 92 -10.05 -1.79 14.64
C ASP A 92 -10.87 -1.31 13.44
N LYS A 93 -12.14 -0.98 13.68
CA LYS A 93 -13.12 -0.57 12.68
C LYS A 93 -12.81 0.80 12.07
N SER A 94 -12.09 1.68 12.77
CA SER A 94 -11.77 3.04 12.30
C SER A 94 -10.43 3.14 11.57
N SER A 95 -9.65 2.04 11.52
CA SER A 95 -8.38 1.95 10.78
C SER A 95 -8.53 2.48 9.36
N PHE A 96 -7.67 3.36 8.85
CA PHE A 96 -7.79 4.00 7.53
C PHE A 96 -6.50 3.80 6.73
N ILE A 97 -6.58 3.03 5.63
CA ILE A 97 -5.50 2.91 4.63
C ILE A 97 -5.38 4.25 3.92
N ILE A 98 -4.27 4.95 4.13
CA ILE A 98 -4.16 6.38 3.86
C ILE A 98 -3.24 6.69 2.66
N PRO A 99 -3.80 7.18 1.54
CA PRO A 99 -3.02 7.81 0.49
C PRO A 99 -2.35 9.10 0.98
N MET A 100 -1.13 9.35 0.52
CA MET A 100 -0.32 10.52 0.89
C MET A 100 0.65 10.88 -0.23
N SER A 101 1.30 12.04 -0.13
CA SER A 101 2.35 12.46 -1.06
C SER A 101 3.62 11.61 -0.91
N PRO A 102 4.49 11.58 -1.92
CA PRO A 102 5.80 10.93 -1.81
C PRO A 102 6.68 11.54 -0.73
N ALA A 103 6.54 12.84 -0.46
CA ALA A 103 7.29 13.53 0.57
C ALA A 103 6.92 13.01 1.98
N ALA A 104 5.62 12.92 2.28
CA ALA A 104 5.14 12.32 3.53
C ALA A 104 5.53 10.84 3.63
N ALA A 105 5.36 10.09 2.54
CA ALA A 105 5.72 8.67 2.47
C ALA A 105 7.22 8.45 2.76
N GLN A 106 8.09 9.27 2.17
CA GLN A 106 9.54 9.19 2.39
C GLN A 106 9.92 9.58 3.81
N LYS A 107 9.35 10.65 4.36
CA LYS A 107 9.59 11.06 5.74
C LYS A 107 9.25 9.96 6.74
N ILE A 108 8.12 9.28 6.52
CA ILE A 108 7.72 8.10 7.30
C ILE A 108 8.73 6.96 7.11
N ALA A 109 9.09 6.64 5.86
CA ALA A 109 10.02 5.56 5.55
C ALA A 109 11.38 5.77 6.24
N ASP A 110 11.97 6.95 6.11
CA ASP A 110 13.24 7.30 6.75
C ASP A 110 13.17 7.18 8.27
N SER A 111 12.10 7.72 8.88
CA SER A 111 11.91 7.71 10.34
C SER A 111 11.76 6.30 10.91
N LEU A 112 11.32 5.33 10.09
CA LEU A 112 11.12 3.94 10.48
C LEU A 112 12.21 3.00 9.96
N ASN A 113 13.34 3.53 9.50
CA ASN A 113 14.44 2.78 8.87
C ASN A 113 13.96 1.83 7.75
N CYS A 114 13.11 2.38 6.89
CA CYS A 114 12.47 1.71 5.76
C CYS A 114 12.73 2.50 4.47
N SER A 115 12.32 1.89 3.36
CA SER A 115 12.29 2.49 2.02
C SER A 115 10.99 2.15 1.31
N LEU A 116 10.72 2.88 0.23
CA LEU A 116 9.65 2.58 -0.71
C LEU A 116 10.11 1.48 -1.70
N PRO A 117 9.20 0.64 -2.21
CA PRO A 117 9.55 -0.46 -3.10
C PRO A 117 9.93 0.04 -4.50
N THR A 118 10.69 -0.77 -5.24
CA THR A 118 10.78 -0.66 -6.70
C THR A 118 9.59 -1.37 -7.36
N PRO A 119 9.30 -1.12 -8.66
CA PRO A 119 8.29 -1.90 -9.40
C PRO A 119 8.48 -3.42 -9.29
N LYS A 120 9.75 -3.88 -9.40
CA LYS A 120 10.11 -5.30 -9.26
C LYS A 120 9.69 -5.85 -7.89
N LEU A 121 9.93 -5.09 -6.82
CA LEU A 121 9.51 -5.52 -5.48
C LEU A 121 8.00 -5.49 -5.30
N VAL A 122 7.27 -4.57 -5.94
CA VAL A 122 5.81 -4.60 -5.92
C VAL A 122 5.29 -5.91 -6.54
N ASP A 123 5.86 -6.37 -7.65
CA ASP A 123 5.49 -7.66 -8.27
C ASP A 123 5.84 -8.87 -7.38
N ILE A 124 7.01 -8.84 -6.73
CA ILE A 124 7.42 -9.88 -5.78
C ILE A 124 6.48 -9.91 -4.57
N ILE A 125 6.15 -8.76 -4.01
CA ILE A 125 5.18 -8.62 -2.92
C ILE A 125 3.82 -9.17 -3.35
N TYR A 126 3.35 -8.82 -4.56
CA TYR A 126 2.10 -9.32 -5.10
C TYR A 126 2.11 -10.85 -5.18
N SER A 127 3.12 -11.45 -5.83
CA SER A 127 3.20 -12.91 -5.98
C SER A 127 3.20 -13.66 -4.63
N HIS A 128 3.88 -13.13 -3.61
CA HIS A 128 3.98 -13.73 -2.28
C HIS A 128 2.82 -13.39 -1.33
N SER A 129 1.97 -12.41 -1.67
CA SER A 129 0.82 -12.04 -0.85
C SER A 129 -0.13 -13.23 -0.67
N LYS A 130 -0.59 -13.42 0.57
CA LYS A 130 -1.57 -14.46 0.93
C LYS A 130 -2.96 -14.12 0.37
N LEU A 131 -3.30 -12.84 0.35
CA LEU A 131 -4.54 -12.33 -0.22
C LEU A 131 -4.22 -11.39 -1.39
N LYS A 132 -4.83 -11.68 -2.55
CA LYS A 132 -4.82 -10.82 -3.73
C LYS A 132 -6.26 -10.38 -3.96
N VAL A 133 -6.48 -9.08 -4.08
CA VAL A 133 -7.83 -8.54 -4.32
C VAL A 133 -7.82 -7.76 -5.62
N GLU A 134 -8.93 -7.84 -6.35
CA GLU A 134 -9.08 -7.08 -7.58
C GLU A 134 -9.18 -5.56 -7.25
N PRO A 135 -8.39 -4.73 -7.93
CA PRO A 135 -8.57 -3.27 -8.01
C PRO A 135 -10.02 -2.80 -8.06
N PHE A 136 -10.40 -1.92 -7.14
CA PHE A 136 -11.66 -1.19 -7.22
C PHE A 136 -11.43 0.24 -7.73
N ASN A 137 -12.21 0.66 -8.72
CA ASN A 137 -12.18 2.01 -9.28
C ASN A 137 -13.51 2.75 -9.10
N PHE A 138 -13.43 4.03 -8.72
CA PHE A 138 -14.56 4.95 -8.80
C PHE A 138 -14.62 5.60 -10.19
N ILE A 139 -15.83 5.90 -10.65
CA ILE A 139 -16.05 6.73 -11.85
C ILE A 139 -15.49 8.14 -11.59
N PRO A 140 -14.53 8.63 -12.40
CA PRO A 140 -13.95 9.96 -12.21
C PRO A 140 -15.01 11.06 -12.31
N ARG A 141 -15.00 12.01 -11.36
CA ARG A 141 -15.90 13.18 -11.33
C ARG A 141 -15.16 14.38 -10.75
N GLY A 142 -14.63 15.26 -11.60
CA GLY A 142 -13.83 16.40 -11.15
C GLY A 142 -12.62 15.96 -10.31
N ASP A 143 -12.35 16.70 -9.23
CA ASP A 143 -11.29 16.43 -8.23
C ASP A 143 -11.70 15.43 -7.14
N ARG A 144 -12.89 14.83 -7.24
CA ARG A 144 -13.45 13.91 -6.24
C ARG A 144 -12.49 12.80 -5.83
N ASN A 145 -11.66 12.32 -6.75
CA ASN A 145 -10.71 11.23 -6.51
C ASN A 145 -9.61 11.58 -5.48
N GLU A 146 -9.40 12.88 -5.22
CA GLU A 146 -8.39 13.44 -4.31
C GLU A 146 -9.02 13.94 -2.99
N THR A 147 -10.35 13.80 -2.85
CA THR A 147 -11.09 14.24 -1.65
C THR A 147 -10.94 13.24 -0.51
N PRO A 148 -10.78 13.69 0.75
CA PRO A 148 -10.66 12.81 1.93
C PRO A 148 -11.77 11.77 2.02
N ASP A 149 -12.99 12.16 1.67
CA ASP A 149 -14.18 11.30 1.65
C ASP A 149 -13.98 10.07 0.76
N ILE A 150 -13.36 10.23 -0.40
CA ILE A 150 -13.13 9.14 -1.35
C ILE A 150 -11.90 8.33 -1.02
N LEU A 151 -10.87 8.96 -0.43
CA LEU A 151 -9.75 8.22 0.15
C LEU A 151 -10.27 7.24 1.23
N TYR A 152 -11.14 7.72 2.12
CA TYR A 152 -11.74 6.90 3.18
C TYR A 152 -12.70 5.83 2.64
N ASP A 153 -13.57 6.19 1.71
CA ASP A 153 -14.50 5.24 1.08
C ASP A 153 -13.73 4.10 0.38
N HIS A 154 -12.62 4.42 -0.30
CA HIS A 154 -11.77 3.38 -0.91
C HIS A 154 -11.14 2.46 0.13
N SER A 155 -10.66 3.02 1.25
CA SER A 155 -10.19 2.20 2.36
C SER A 155 -11.27 1.25 2.88
N ARG A 156 -12.53 1.71 2.99
CA ARG A 156 -13.66 0.83 3.38
C ARG A 156 -13.87 -0.31 2.39
N VAL A 157 -13.75 -0.05 1.10
CA VAL A 157 -13.85 -1.08 0.05
C VAL A 157 -12.78 -2.16 0.25
N ILE A 158 -11.53 -1.79 0.50
CA ILE A 158 -10.44 -2.76 0.71
C ILE A 158 -10.70 -3.61 1.97
N PHE A 159 -11.11 -3.01 3.08
CA PHE A 159 -11.46 -3.78 4.28
C PHE A 159 -12.67 -4.70 4.06
N ALA A 160 -13.64 -4.28 3.25
CA ALA A 160 -14.75 -5.14 2.85
C ALA A 160 -14.28 -6.32 1.98
N GLN A 161 -13.33 -6.11 1.06
CA GLN A 161 -12.72 -7.19 0.27
C GLN A 161 -11.94 -8.16 1.16
N ILE A 162 -11.19 -7.67 2.14
CA ILE A 162 -10.50 -8.51 3.15
C ILE A 162 -11.52 -9.39 3.87
N LYS A 163 -12.58 -8.78 4.41
CA LYS A 163 -13.64 -9.51 5.12
C LYS A 163 -14.35 -10.53 4.23
N ALA A 164 -14.66 -10.16 2.99
CA ALA A 164 -15.34 -11.04 2.03
C ALA A 164 -14.50 -12.26 1.62
N SER A 165 -13.17 -12.16 1.71
CA SER A 165 -12.27 -13.31 1.50
C SER A 165 -12.14 -14.24 2.70
N GLY A 166 -12.83 -13.95 3.81
CA GLY A 166 -12.72 -14.71 5.07
C GLY A 166 -11.42 -14.45 5.84
N CYS A 167 -10.64 -13.46 5.42
CA CYS A 167 -9.43 -13.01 6.11
C CYS A 167 -9.74 -11.87 7.08
N ASN A 168 -8.77 -11.58 7.96
CA ASN A 168 -8.80 -10.44 8.87
C ASN A 168 -7.79 -9.36 8.41
N PRO A 169 -7.99 -8.09 8.79
CA PRO A 169 -6.95 -7.06 8.67
C PRO A 169 -5.61 -7.56 9.21
N GLY A 170 -4.52 -7.23 8.51
CA GLY A 170 -3.19 -7.76 8.79
C GLY A 170 -2.82 -9.05 8.05
N VAL A 171 -3.76 -9.65 7.30
CA VAL A 171 -3.38 -10.63 6.27
C VAL A 171 -2.40 -9.98 5.30
N PHE A 172 -1.36 -10.71 4.89
CA PHE A 172 -0.42 -10.20 3.89
C PHE A 172 -1.13 -10.04 2.54
N ILE A 173 -1.48 -8.80 2.19
CA ILE A 173 -2.36 -8.44 1.06
C ILE A 173 -1.61 -7.59 0.04
N ALA A 174 -1.96 -7.74 -1.25
CA ALA A 174 -1.49 -6.87 -2.33
C ALA A 174 -2.53 -6.72 -3.46
N GLY A 175 -2.26 -5.80 -4.40
CA GLY A 175 -3.02 -5.60 -5.64
C GLY A 175 -4.04 -4.45 -5.58
N SER A 176 -4.48 -4.03 -4.40
CA SER A 176 -5.57 -3.04 -4.23
C SER A 176 -5.19 -1.59 -4.53
N LYS A 177 -3.89 -1.23 -4.52
CA LYS A 177 -3.41 0.14 -4.74
C LYS A 177 -2.32 0.18 -5.81
N LYS A 178 -2.09 1.38 -6.32
CA LYS A 178 -0.87 1.79 -7.03
C LYS A 178 0.15 2.20 -5.97
N ASP A 179 1.21 1.42 -5.84
CA ASP A 179 2.29 1.71 -4.91
C ASP A 179 3.07 2.95 -5.36
N ILE A 180 3.38 3.85 -4.43
CA ILE A 180 4.42 4.86 -4.66
C ILE A 180 5.76 4.13 -4.66
N VAL A 181 6.48 4.20 -5.78
CA VAL A 181 7.72 3.45 -6.01
C VAL A 181 8.90 4.37 -6.19
N ILE A 182 10.10 3.81 -6.01
CA ILE A 182 11.37 4.42 -6.41
C ILE A 182 11.86 3.82 -7.72
N THR A 183 12.33 4.67 -8.62
CA THR A 183 12.92 4.32 -9.91
C THR A 183 14.10 5.25 -10.21
N THR A 184 14.87 4.95 -11.27
CA THR A 184 15.95 5.84 -11.73
C THR A 184 15.43 7.21 -12.19
N ALA A 185 14.14 7.31 -12.51
CA ALA A 185 13.46 8.55 -12.90
C ALA A 185 13.37 9.59 -11.76
N LEU A 186 13.69 9.22 -10.51
CA LEU A 186 13.88 10.21 -9.44
C LEU A 186 14.99 11.21 -9.74
N GLU A 187 15.99 10.84 -10.55
CA GLU A 187 17.02 11.77 -11.01
C GLU A 187 16.45 12.92 -11.86
N ASP A 188 15.37 12.65 -12.61
CA ASP A 188 14.72 13.68 -13.43
C ASP A 188 13.94 14.69 -12.59
N SER A 189 13.46 14.25 -11.42
CA SER A 189 12.71 15.10 -10.49
C SER A 189 13.54 16.28 -9.95
N LEU A 190 14.88 16.13 -9.91
CA LEU A 190 15.80 17.22 -9.57
C LEU A 190 15.93 18.28 -10.68
N ARG A 191 15.52 17.96 -11.91
CA ARG A 191 15.75 18.81 -13.09
C ARG A 191 14.51 19.52 -13.62
N ARG A 192 13.31 18.91 -13.52
CA ARG A 192 12.16 19.33 -14.34
C ARG A 192 10.78 19.31 -13.69
N ARG A 193 10.71 19.38 -12.35
CA ARG A 193 9.52 19.30 -11.47
C ARG A 193 9.51 17.98 -10.71
N HIS A 194 9.14 18.06 -9.43
CA HIS A 194 8.99 16.90 -8.59
C HIS A 194 7.73 16.15 -9.02
N ASN A 195 7.90 14.90 -9.44
CA ASN A 195 6.81 14.04 -9.85
C ASN A 195 6.69 12.82 -8.93
N VAL A 196 5.47 12.31 -8.77
CA VAL A 196 5.23 11.03 -8.11
C VAL A 196 5.35 9.90 -9.13
N THR A 197 6.12 8.86 -8.80
CA THR A 197 6.14 7.62 -9.56
C THR A 197 5.25 6.58 -8.89
N ILE A 198 4.25 6.08 -9.63
CA ILE A 198 3.34 5.04 -9.17
C ILE A 198 3.39 3.81 -10.07
N TYR A 199 3.15 2.63 -9.49
CA TYR A 199 3.15 1.34 -10.18
C TYR A 199 2.23 0.33 -9.49
N GLY A 200 1.70 -0.64 -10.22
CA GLY A 200 1.01 -1.80 -9.65
C GLY A 200 -0.47 -1.83 -9.97
N TRP A 201 -1.33 -1.90 -8.93
CA TRP A 201 -2.77 -2.06 -9.07
C TRP A 201 -3.09 -3.31 -9.91
N HIS A 202 -2.60 -4.45 -9.43
CA HIS A 202 -2.54 -5.69 -10.20
C HIS A 202 -3.91 -6.35 -10.37
N ARG A 203 -4.20 -6.84 -11.58
CA ARG A 203 -5.26 -7.84 -11.80
C ARG A 203 -4.96 -9.12 -11.02
N LEU A 204 -5.97 -9.95 -10.78
CA LEU A 204 -5.78 -11.24 -10.11
C LEU A 204 -4.71 -12.15 -10.74
N ASP A 205 -4.47 -12.05 -12.05
CA ASP A 205 -3.42 -12.79 -12.77
C ASP A 205 -1.99 -12.25 -12.55
N GLY A 206 -1.83 -11.14 -11.83
CA GLY A 206 -0.55 -10.48 -11.56
C GLY A 206 -0.11 -9.49 -12.64
N THR A 207 -0.96 -9.18 -13.62
CA THR A 207 -0.68 -8.11 -14.57
C THR A 207 -0.91 -6.74 -13.92
N PRO A 208 0.07 -5.83 -13.87
CA PRO A 208 -0.14 -4.48 -13.36
C PRO A 208 -1.10 -3.70 -14.27
N ILE A 209 -2.17 -3.12 -13.71
CA ILE A 209 -3.04 -2.19 -14.46
C ILE A 209 -2.32 -0.84 -14.62
N GLN A 210 -1.56 -0.44 -13.59
CA GLN A 210 -0.75 0.78 -13.59
C GLN A 210 0.70 0.43 -13.94
N PRO A 211 1.16 0.66 -15.19
CA PRO A 211 2.58 0.62 -15.51
C PRO A 211 3.31 1.78 -14.81
N VAL A 212 4.64 1.77 -14.83
CA VAL A 212 5.46 2.83 -14.23
C VAL A 212 5.03 4.18 -14.82
N HIS A 213 4.53 5.06 -13.96
CA HIS A 213 3.99 6.33 -14.36
C HIS A 213 4.53 7.45 -13.49
N ASN A 214 5.26 8.39 -14.11
CA ASN A 214 5.96 9.49 -13.44
C ASN A 214 5.57 10.87 -14.03
N LYS A 215 4.30 11.08 -14.43
CA LYS A 215 3.84 12.34 -15.04
C LYS A 215 2.98 13.20 -14.12
N HIS A 216 2.56 12.69 -12.97
CA HIS A 216 1.80 13.44 -11.99
C HIS A 216 2.73 14.28 -11.09
N LEU A 217 2.26 15.45 -10.66
CA LEU A 217 2.96 16.29 -9.69
C LEU A 217 3.10 15.53 -8.35
N VAL A 218 4.14 15.82 -7.55
CA VAL A 218 4.29 15.23 -6.20
C VAL A 218 3.11 15.49 -5.25
N THR A 219 2.33 16.53 -5.51
CA THR A 219 1.12 16.85 -4.71
C THR A 219 -0.11 16.08 -5.17
N TYR A 220 -0.03 15.32 -6.27
CA TYR A 220 -1.14 14.51 -6.75
C TYR A 220 -1.31 13.26 -5.87
N VAL A 221 -2.45 13.17 -5.20
CA VAL A 221 -2.77 12.06 -4.30
C VAL A 221 -4.22 11.64 -4.57
N ASP A 222 -4.37 10.51 -5.25
CA ASP A 222 -5.69 9.91 -5.49
C ASP A 222 -5.97 8.74 -4.54
N TYR A 223 -7.23 8.31 -4.47
CA TYR A 223 -7.67 7.19 -3.64
C TYR A 223 -6.94 5.87 -3.93
N SER A 224 -6.41 5.70 -5.14
CA SER A 224 -5.78 4.47 -5.59
C SER A 224 -4.30 4.41 -5.21
N HIS A 225 -3.69 5.50 -4.73
CA HIS A 225 -2.31 5.49 -4.24
C HIS A 225 -2.20 4.68 -2.93
N GLY A 226 -1.08 3.98 -2.78
CA GLY A 226 -0.72 3.23 -1.58
C GLY A 226 0.75 3.40 -1.24
N VAL A 227 1.05 3.43 0.05
CA VAL A 227 2.43 3.44 0.56
C VAL A 227 2.66 2.14 1.30
N ARG A 228 3.60 1.33 0.81
CA ARG A 228 4.04 0.11 1.48
C ARG A 228 5.51 0.25 1.82
N LEU A 229 5.86 -0.03 3.07
CA LEU A 229 7.25 0.08 3.51
C LEU A 229 7.97 -1.26 3.38
N VAL A 230 9.21 -1.19 2.90
CA VAL A 230 10.20 -2.26 2.90
C VAL A 230 11.27 -1.87 3.91
N SER A 231 11.66 -2.77 4.82
CA SER A 231 12.77 -2.50 5.73
C SER A 231 14.06 -2.21 4.95
N ASN A 232 14.89 -1.31 5.46
CA ASN A 232 16.24 -1.13 4.90
C ASN A 232 17.14 -2.35 5.12
N LYS A 233 16.82 -3.20 6.11
CA LYS A 233 17.49 -4.48 6.28
C LYS A 233 17.03 -5.45 5.21
N ILE A 234 17.97 -6.00 4.44
CA ILE A 234 17.75 -7.12 3.52
C ILE A 234 18.84 -8.16 3.69
N LEU A 235 18.56 -9.42 3.32
CA LEU A 235 19.57 -10.49 3.32
C LEU A 235 19.83 -10.98 1.91
N ILE A 236 21.10 -11.08 1.51
CA ILE A 236 21.54 -11.72 0.27
C ILE A 236 22.45 -12.88 0.68
N ASP A 237 22.03 -14.10 0.34
CA ASP A 237 22.70 -15.36 0.73
C ASP A 237 22.97 -15.48 2.24
N GLY A 238 22.06 -14.93 3.05
CA GLY A 238 22.13 -14.94 4.51
C GLY A 238 22.98 -13.83 5.12
N LYS A 239 23.67 -13.02 4.31
CA LYS A 239 24.40 -11.83 4.76
C LYS A 239 23.50 -10.59 4.70
N GLU A 240 23.57 -9.76 5.74
CA GLU A 240 22.80 -8.53 5.84
C GLU A 240 23.41 -7.40 4.99
N TYR A 241 22.54 -6.66 4.32
CA TYR A 241 22.85 -5.47 3.52
C TYR A 241 21.81 -4.38 3.77
N ASP A 242 22.18 -3.13 3.44
CA ASP A 242 21.24 -2.01 3.36
C ASP A 242 20.58 -1.97 1.98
N TYR A 243 19.25 -1.85 1.98
CA TYR A 243 18.41 -1.79 0.78
C TYR A 243 18.83 -0.69 -0.20
N ARG A 244 19.15 0.50 0.30
CA ARG A 244 19.49 1.67 -0.54
C ARG A 244 20.88 1.52 -1.13
N ASP A 245 21.80 0.92 -0.38
CA ASP A 245 23.14 0.63 -0.90
C ASP A 245 23.08 -0.41 -2.01
N ILE A 246 22.25 -1.45 -1.89
CA ILE A 246 22.05 -2.43 -2.96
C ILE A 246 21.46 -1.78 -4.23
N LEU A 247 20.53 -0.84 -4.11
CA LEU A 247 20.01 -0.14 -5.28
C LEU A 247 21.05 0.73 -6.00
N LYS A 248 22.11 1.17 -5.30
CA LYS A 248 23.22 1.95 -5.85
C LYS A 248 24.37 1.07 -6.38
N ASP A 249 24.39 -0.21 -6.01
CA ASP A 249 25.45 -1.14 -6.36
C ASP A 249 25.35 -1.55 -7.84
N ASN A 250 26.47 -1.51 -8.58
CA ASN A 250 26.49 -1.81 -10.02
C ASN A 250 26.18 -3.27 -10.37
N VAL A 251 26.28 -4.18 -9.40
CA VAL A 251 26.11 -5.62 -9.58
C VAL A 251 24.77 -6.05 -9.00
N TYR A 252 24.44 -5.58 -7.79
CA TYR A 252 23.28 -6.06 -7.04
C TYR A 252 22.00 -5.24 -7.22
N HIS A 253 22.00 -4.07 -7.89
CA HIS A 253 20.76 -3.29 -8.08
C HIS A 253 19.68 -4.09 -8.81
N VAL A 254 20.08 -4.95 -9.76
CA VAL A 254 19.15 -5.80 -10.50
C VAL A 254 18.49 -6.88 -9.64
N LEU A 255 19.01 -7.18 -8.44
CA LEU A 255 18.33 -8.08 -7.49
C LEU A 255 17.01 -7.46 -7.03
N LEU A 256 16.97 -6.14 -6.89
CA LEU A 256 15.83 -5.40 -6.35
C LEU A 256 15.11 -4.54 -7.40
N SER A 257 15.65 -4.36 -8.61
CA SER A 257 15.04 -3.53 -9.66
C SER A 257 15.15 -4.17 -11.05
N ASN A 258 14.28 -3.76 -11.97
CA ASN A 258 14.38 -4.13 -13.39
C ASN A 258 15.04 -3.00 -14.23
N GLU A 259 15.54 -1.95 -13.58
CA GLU A 259 16.21 -0.82 -14.21
C GLU A 259 17.61 -1.22 -14.69
N GLU A 260 18.00 -0.79 -15.90
CA GLU A 260 19.30 -1.16 -16.49
C GLU A 260 20.49 -0.61 -15.67
N LYS A 261 20.31 0.53 -15.01
CA LYS A 261 21.37 1.24 -14.30
C LYS A 261 21.09 1.25 -12.80
N PRO A 262 22.15 1.23 -11.97
CA PRO A 262 21.99 1.49 -10.55
C PRO A 262 21.47 2.89 -10.30
N PHE A 263 20.80 3.05 -9.16
CA PHE A 263 20.15 4.28 -8.77
C PHE A 263 21.20 5.25 -8.25
N LYS A 264 21.15 6.54 -8.63
CA LYS A 264 21.93 7.58 -7.92
C LYS A 264 21.14 8.16 -6.74
N ILE A 265 19.82 8.15 -6.85
CA ILE A 265 18.88 8.66 -5.85
C ILE A 265 17.94 7.51 -5.47
N THR A 266 17.79 7.28 -4.17
CA THR A 266 16.98 6.17 -3.61
C THR A 266 15.87 6.66 -2.68
N SER A 267 15.63 7.97 -2.67
CA SER A 267 14.64 8.61 -1.81
C SER A 267 14.03 9.85 -2.48
N TYR A 268 12.75 10.11 -2.22
CA TYR A 268 12.14 11.40 -2.54
C TYR A 268 12.71 12.50 -1.63
N SER A 269 12.61 13.76 -2.03
CA SER A 269 12.88 14.92 -1.15
C SER A 269 11.62 15.32 -0.39
N TYR A 270 11.78 15.81 0.84
CA TYR A 270 10.69 16.27 1.71
C TYR A 270 11.16 17.34 2.69
#